data_AF-A0AAE2CH26-F1
#
_entry.id   AF-A0AAE2CH26-F1
#
_cell.length_a   1.000
_cell.length_b   1.000
_cell.length_c   1.000
_cell.angle_alpha   90.00
_cell.angle_beta   90.00
_cell.angle_gamma   90.00
#
_symmetry.space_group_name_H-M   'P 1'
#
loop_
_entity.id
_entity.type
_entity.pdbx_description
1 polymer ?
#
loop_
_entity_poly.entity_id
_entity_poly.type
_entity_poly.pdbx_seq_one_letter_code
_entity_poly.pdbx_strand_id
1 'polypeptide(L)'
;MESKAVHPLHQIAGTPTHKLLLKQWVKEEELILNRISLKETQLDSTRKEITQLYSLFFVFHSTALLLLFSAASHVDGPHFCRKSWIPSLCSLFFSLGFIWAIRYKTDVEFHLEKMLEREKEDSSLLSKCVEELKRKGVEFDLLKEVDALRRAKSLRVESKLVRKWSARDFITLFFFTMSCLVLGLTRVILCS
;
A
#
# COMPACT_ATOMS: atom_id res chain seq x y z
N MET A 1 -17.87 58.03 -5.37
CA MET A 1 -18.53 56.77 -5.73
C MET A 1 -17.52 55.67 -5.50
N GLU A 2 -17.54 55.03 -4.34
CA GLU A 2 -16.77 53.79 -4.13
C GLU A 2 -17.42 52.71 -4.99
N SER A 3 -16.68 52.17 -5.95
CA SER A 3 -17.11 51.03 -6.74
C SER A 3 -17.30 49.85 -5.79
N LYS A 4 -18.55 49.40 -5.61
CA LYS A 4 -18.84 48.12 -4.96
C LYS A 4 -17.99 47.05 -5.64
N ALA A 5 -17.01 46.50 -4.93
CA ALA A 5 -16.20 45.40 -5.42
C ALA A 5 -17.13 44.25 -5.81
N VAL A 6 -17.33 44.06 -7.12
CA VAL A 6 -18.18 43.01 -7.66
C VAL A 6 -17.59 41.68 -7.23
N HIS A 7 -18.40 40.85 -6.56
CA HIS A 7 -17.95 39.58 -6.03
C HIS A 7 -17.28 38.74 -7.14
N PRO A 8 -16.10 38.12 -6.93
CA PRO A 8 -15.35 37.41 -7.96
C PRO A 8 -16.16 36.36 -8.72
N LEU A 9 -17.05 35.63 -8.03
CA LEU A 9 -18.01 34.69 -8.65
C LEU A 9 -18.94 35.35 -9.69
N HIS A 10 -19.32 36.62 -9.49
CA HIS A 10 -20.14 37.38 -10.42
C HIS A 10 -19.33 37.86 -11.64
N GLN A 11 -18.02 38.08 -11.48
CA GLN A 11 -17.11 38.33 -12.62
C GLN A 11 -16.86 37.06 -13.44
N ILE A 12 -16.70 35.91 -12.79
CA ILE A 12 -16.59 34.59 -13.46
C ILE A 12 -17.86 34.28 -14.25
N ALA A 13 -19.04 34.65 -13.73
CA ALA A 13 -20.31 34.49 -14.43
C ALA A 13 -20.40 35.30 -15.74
N GLY A 14 -19.61 36.38 -15.87
CA GLY A 14 -19.49 37.20 -17.08
C GLY A 14 -18.55 36.63 -18.15
N THR A 15 -17.69 35.65 -17.80
CA THR A 15 -16.78 34.99 -18.75
C THR A 15 -17.14 33.51 -18.94
N PRO A 16 -17.67 33.10 -20.10
CA PRO A 16 -18.17 31.73 -20.31
C PRO A 16 -17.08 30.65 -20.18
N THR A 17 -15.83 30.99 -20.51
CA THR A 17 -14.66 30.11 -20.41
C THR A 17 -14.33 29.73 -18.96
N HIS A 18 -14.19 30.71 -18.06
CA HIS A 18 -13.91 30.45 -16.64
C HIS A 18 -15.04 29.71 -15.95
N LYS A 19 -16.30 29.98 -16.33
CA LYS A 19 -17.47 29.27 -15.80
C LYS A 19 -17.48 27.78 -16.21
N LEU A 20 -17.16 27.49 -17.47
CA LEU A 20 -17.06 26.10 -17.96
C LEU A 20 -15.90 25.36 -17.30
N LEU A 21 -14.75 26.01 -17.20
CA LEU A 21 -13.56 25.44 -16.59
C LEU A 21 -13.75 25.15 -15.10
N LEU A 22 -14.40 26.06 -14.35
CA LEU A 22 -14.75 25.81 -12.96
C LEU A 22 -15.69 24.59 -12.82
N LYS A 23 -16.71 24.47 -13.68
CA LYS A 23 -17.60 23.29 -13.67
C LYS A 23 -16.83 22.00 -13.98
N GLN A 24 -15.93 22.04 -14.96
CA GLN A 24 -15.12 20.90 -15.34
C GLN A 24 -14.19 20.47 -14.20
N TRP A 25 -13.51 21.42 -13.55
CA TRP A 25 -12.60 21.13 -12.45
C TRP A 25 -13.31 20.62 -11.20
N VAL A 26 -14.48 21.16 -10.87
CA VAL A 26 -15.32 20.62 -9.79
C VAL A 26 -15.77 19.19 -10.11
N LYS A 27 -16.08 18.90 -11.37
CA LYS A 27 -16.42 17.53 -11.77
C LYS A 27 -15.22 16.58 -11.71
N GLU A 28 -14.05 17.03 -12.16
CA GLU A 28 -12.82 16.23 -12.08
C GLU A 28 -12.40 15.99 -10.62
N GLU A 29 -12.60 16.96 -9.73
CA GLU A 29 -12.36 16.82 -8.28
C GLU A 29 -13.23 15.69 -7.70
N GLU A 30 -14.52 15.65 -8.02
CA GLU A 30 -15.43 14.56 -7.60
C GLU A 30 -14.95 13.19 -8.14
N LEU A 31 -14.55 13.14 -9.41
CA LEU A 31 -14.05 11.90 -10.03
C LEU A 31 -12.74 11.42 -9.38
N ILE A 32 -11.83 12.34 -9.06
CA ILE A 32 -10.57 12.02 -8.36
C ILE A 32 -10.87 11.51 -6.95
N LEU A 33 -11.77 12.15 -6.21
CA LEU A 33 -12.15 11.72 -4.86
C LEU A 33 -12.73 10.29 -4.87
N ASN A 34 -13.56 9.97 -5.86
CA ASN A 34 -14.08 8.61 -6.04
C ASN A 34 -12.98 7.59 -6.38
N ARG A 35 -11.97 7.96 -7.18
CA ARG A 35 -10.80 7.09 -7.44
C ARG A 35 -9.94 6.89 -6.19
N ILE A 36 -9.75 7.93 -5.40
CA ILE A 36 -9.01 7.90 -4.13
C ILE A 36 -9.71 6.95 -3.15
N SER A 37 -11.02 7.09 -2.95
CA SER A 37 -11.78 6.23 -2.02
C SER A 37 -11.75 4.77 -2.44
N LEU A 38 -11.86 4.48 -3.75
CA LEU A 38 -11.70 3.13 -4.27
C LEU A 38 -10.30 2.56 -3.99
N LYS A 39 -9.23 3.35 -4.18
CA LYS A 39 -7.86 2.90 -3.89
C LYS A 39 -7.60 2.71 -2.40
N GLU A 40 -8.18 3.55 -1.54
CA GLU A 40 -8.11 3.38 -0.09
C GLU A 40 -8.74 2.05 0.35
N THR A 41 -9.94 1.74 -0.16
CA THR A 41 -10.60 0.47 0.14
C THR A 41 -9.84 -0.74 -0.40
N GLN A 42 -9.23 -0.64 -1.58
CA GLN A 42 -8.33 -1.68 -2.12
C GLN A 42 -7.08 -1.87 -1.26
N LEU A 43 -6.51 -0.78 -0.74
CA LEU A 43 -5.34 -0.79 0.11
C LEU A 43 -5.66 -1.45 1.45
N ASP A 44 -6.77 -1.08 2.07
CA ASP A 44 -7.25 -1.71 3.31
C ASP A 44 -7.56 -3.20 3.13
N SER A 45 -8.13 -3.59 1.98
CA SER A 45 -8.32 -5.00 1.64
C SER A 45 -6.99 -5.74 1.54
N THR A 46 -6.01 -5.15 0.84
CA THR A 46 -4.68 -5.74 0.68
C THR A 46 -3.98 -5.93 2.04
N ARG A 47 -4.08 -4.95 2.94
CA ARG A 47 -3.55 -5.04 4.31
C ARG A 47 -4.19 -6.17 5.12
N LYS A 48 -5.51 -6.35 4.98
CA LYS A 48 -6.22 -7.48 5.61
C LYS A 48 -5.71 -8.82 5.09
N GLU A 49 -5.53 -8.95 3.78
CA GLU A 49 -4.99 -10.17 3.17
C GLU A 49 -3.55 -10.46 3.63
N ILE A 50 -2.69 -9.45 3.75
CA ILE A 50 -1.34 -9.60 4.31
C ILE A 50 -1.40 -10.11 5.75
N THR A 51 -2.26 -9.53 6.57
CA THR A 51 -2.47 -9.95 7.98
C THR A 51 -2.99 -11.39 8.05
N GLN A 52 -3.88 -11.77 7.14
CA GLN A 52 -4.38 -13.13 7.01
C GLN A 52 -3.25 -14.10 6.62
N LEU A 53 -2.37 -13.74 5.68
CA LEU A 53 -1.20 -14.55 5.32
C LEU A 53 -0.26 -14.76 6.52
N TYR A 54 -0.03 -13.74 7.34
CA TYR A 54 0.74 -13.87 8.58
C TYR A 54 0.09 -14.87 9.53
N SER A 55 -1.22 -14.75 9.73
CA SER A 55 -1.97 -15.63 10.62
C SER A 55 -1.93 -17.09 10.11
N LEU A 56 -2.14 -17.30 8.81
CA LEU A 56 -2.10 -18.61 8.19
C LEU A 56 -0.72 -19.26 8.29
N PHE A 57 0.37 -18.51 8.16
CA PHE A 57 1.72 -19.01 8.37
C PHE A 57 1.87 -19.62 9.78
N PHE A 58 1.46 -18.89 10.82
CA PHE A 58 1.57 -19.37 12.19
C PHE A 58 0.64 -20.55 12.47
N VAL A 59 -0.60 -20.50 11.99
CA VAL A 59 -1.57 -21.60 12.15
C VAL A 59 -1.07 -22.86 11.48
N PHE A 60 -0.56 -22.76 10.25
CA PHE A 60 0.02 -23.89 9.52
C PHE A 60 1.18 -24.53 10.29
N HIS A 61 2.18 -23.74 10.70
CA HIS A 61 3.34 -24.27 11.40
C HIS A 61 3.01 -24.81 12.80
N SER A 62 2.11 -24.15 13.53
CA SER A 62 1.64 -24.63 14.84
C SER A 62 0.91 -25.97 14.72
N THR A 63 0.02 -26.08 13.74
CA THR A 63 -0.74 -27.32 13.49
C THR A 63 0.19 -28.44 13.04
N ALA A 64 1.15 -28.16 12.16
CA ALA A 64 2.13 -29.13 11.71
C ALA A 64 2.98 -29.67 12.87
N LEU A 65 3.47 -28.80 13.76
CA LEU A 65 4.24 -29.20 14.94
C LEU A 65 3.39 -30.01 15.92
N LEU A 66 2.14 -29.62 16.17
CA LEU A 66 1.22 -30.37 17.06
C LEU A 66 0.94 -31.78 16.52
N LEU A 67 0.68 -31.90 15.22
CA LEU A 67 0.45 -33.20 14.58
C LEU A 67 1.71 -34.07 14.61
N LEU A 68 2.89 -33.49 14.36
CA LEU A 68 4.17 -34.20 14.44
C LEU A 68 4.46 -34.68 15.85
N PHE A 69 4.23 -33.83 16.85
CA PHE A 69 4.43 -34.17 18.26
C PHE A 69 3.49 -35.30 18.71
N SER A 70 2.20 -35.19 18.38
CA SER A 70 1.23 -36.25 18.66
C SER A 70 1.61 -37.57 17.98
N ALA A 71 1.97 -37.53 16.69
CA ALA A 71 2.41 -38.72 15.97
C ALA A 71 3.67 -39.37 16.56
N ALA A 72 4.65 -38.56 16.96
CA ALA A 72 5.88 -39.04 17.61
C ALA A 72 5.60 -39.68 18.98
N SER A 73 4.66 -39.14 19.75
CA SER A 73 4.29 -39.67 21.08
C SER A 73 3.57 -41.02 21.06
N HIS A 74 3.01 -41.43 19.91
CA HIS A 74 2.22 -42.66 19.80
C HIS A 74 3.00 -43.88 19.30
N VAL A 75 4.24 -43.71 18.82
CA VAL A 75 4.98 -44.79 18.17
C VAL A 75 6.44 -44.80 18.64
N ASP A 76 6.81 -45.84 19.39
CA ASP A 76 8.19 -46.06 19.82
C ASP A 76 9.04 -46.59 18.66
N GLY A 77 10.02 -45.80 18.19
CA GLY A 77 11.11 -46.33 17.37
C GLY A 77 11.89 -45.33 16.49
N PRO A 78 13.15 -45.65 16.13
CA PRO A 78 14.07 -44.79 15.37
C PRO A 78 13.67 -44.55 13.90
N HIS A 79 12.52 -45.07 13.45
CA HIS A 79 12.05 -44.95 12.06
C HIS A 79 11.67 -43.52 11.67
N PHE A 80 11.24 -42.68 12.61
CA PHE A 80 10.83 -41.30 12.33
C PHE A 80 12.01 -40.38 12.00
N CYS A 81 13.15 -40.53 12.68
CA CYS A 81 14.31 -39.70 12.41
C CYS A 81 14.85 -39.89 10.98
N ARG A 82 14.83 -41.12 10.46
CA ARG A 82 15.25 -41.42 9.06
C ARG A 82 14.30 -40.84 8.01
N LYS A 83 13.01 -40.66 8.33
CA LYS A 83 12.00 -40.07 7.45
C LYS A 83 11.73 -38.58 7.74
N SER A 84 12.48 -37.96 8.65
CA SER A 84 12.32 -36.55 9.04
C SER A 84 12.50 -35.55 7.88
N TRP A 85 13.12 -35.98 6.79
CA TRP A 85 13.25 -35.17 5.58
C TRP A 85 11.90 -34.86 4.93
N ILE A 86 10.88 -35.73 5.04
CA ILE A 86 9.56 -35.51 4.40
C ILE A 86 8.84 -34.31 5.06
N PRO A 87 8.63 -34.29 6.39
CA PRO A 87 8.06 -33.11 7.04
C PRO A 87 8.94 -31.86 6.90
N SER A 88 10.27 -32.02 6.91
CA SER A 88 11.20 -30.90 6.73
C SER A 88 11.07 -30.24 5.35
N LEU A 89 11.04 -31.02 4.27
CA LEU A 89 10.86 -30.50 2.91
C LEU A 89 9.49 -29.85 2.74
N CYS A 90 8.43 -30.51 3.25
CA CYS A 90 7.09 -29.95 3.21
C CYS A 90 7.04 -28.58 3.92
N SER A 91 7.53 -28.52 5.15
CA SER A 91 7.60 -27.28 5.93
C SER A 91 8.40 -26.19 5.22
N LEU A 92 9.54 -26.55 4.59
CA LEU A 92 10.36 -25.62 3.81
C LEU A 92 9.60 -25.05 2.61
N PHE A 93 8.95 -25.90 1.80
CA PHE A 93 8.21 -25.44 0.61
C PHE A 93 7.04 -24.53 0.98
N PHE A 94 6.27 -24.88 2.02
CA PHE A 94 5.19 -24.01 2.51
C PHE A 94 5.72 -22.70 3.07
N SER A 95 6.82 -22.73 3.84
CA SER A 95 7.50 -21.52 4.33
C SER A 95 7.91 -20.59 3.19
N LEU A 96 8.57 -21.12 2.15
CA LEU A 96 8.97 -20.34 0.97
C LEU A 96 7.74 -19.76 0.24
N GLY A 97 6.67 -20.55 0.10
CA GLY A 97 5.41 -20.10 -0.49
C GLY A 97 4.77 -18.94 0.28
N PHE A 98 4.69 -19.03 1.62
CA PHE A 98 4.18 -17.95 2.46
C PHE A 98 5.06 -16.70 2.40
N ILE A 99 6.38 -16.85 2.52
CA ILE A 99 7.32 -15.73 2.44
C ILE A 99 7.19 -15.01 1.09
N TRP A 100 7.11 -15.77 0.00
CA TRP A 100 6.91 -15.22 -1.34
C TRP A 100 5.57 -14.48 -1.47
N ALA A 101 4.47 -15.08 -1.01
CA ALA A 101 3.14 -14.47 -1.05
C ALA A 101 3.06 -13.18 -0.23
N ILE A 102 3.64 -13.18 0.98
CA ILE A 102 3.77 -12.01 1.84
C ILE A 102 4.54 -10.90 1.13
N ARG A 103 5.71 -11.23 0.57
CA ARG A 103 6.56 -10.27 -0.15
C ARG A 103 5.82 -9.66 -1.34
N TYR A 104 5.21 -10.51 -2.16
CA TYR A 104 4.41 -10.08 -3.30
C TYR A 104 3.29 -9.12 -2.88
N LYS A 105 2.48 -9.49 -1.89
CA LYS A 105 1.37 -8.64 -1.43
C LYS A 105 1.85 -7.33 -0.80
N THR A 106 2.96 -7.36 -0.08
CA THR A 106 3.56 -6.14 0.50
C THR A 106 4.08 -5.19 -0.58
N ASP A 107 4.63 -5.72 -1.68
CA ASP A 107 5.05 -4.88 -2.81
C ASP A 107 3.86 -4.31 -3.58
N VAL A 108 2.77 -5.06 -3.70
CA VAL A 108 1.50 -4.57 -4.26
C VAL A 108 0.92 -3.46 -3.38
N GLU A 109 0.89 -3.63 -2.05
CA GLU A 109 0.47 -2.60 -1.10
C GLU A 109 1.29 -1.32 -1.29
N PHE A 110 2.62 -1.44 -1.32
CA PHE A 110 3.52 -0.30 -1.51
C PHE A 110 3.28 0.42 -2.84
N HIS A 111 3.09 -0.35 -3.93
CA HIS A 111 2.78 0.23 -5.23
C HIS A 111 1.45 1.00 -5.19
N LEU A 112 0.42 0.41 -4.60
CA LEU A 112 -0.90 1.03 -4.47
C LEU A 112 -0.85 2.29 -3.60
N GLU A 113 -0.13 2.25 -2.48
CA GLU A 113 0.10 3.41 -1.61
C GLU A 113 0.79 4.55 -2.36
N LYS A 114 1.81 4.24 -3.17
CA LYS A 114 2.50 5.24 -4.01
C LYS A 114 1.59 5.81 -5.09
N MET A 115 0.67 5.01 -5.65
CA MET A 115 -0.32 5.50 -6.62
C MET A 115 -1.37 6.39 -5.96
N LEU A 116 -1.82 6.01 -4.76
CA LEU A 116 -2.75 6.78 -3.95
C LEU A 116 -2.14 8.12 -3.51
N GLU A 117 -0.88 8.15 -3.06
CA GLU A 117 -0.18 9.37 -2.67
C GLU A 117 -0.13 10.37 -3.84
N ARG A 118 0.19 9.89 -5.05
CA ARG A 118 0.21 10.74 -6.25
C ARG A 118 -1.17 11.30 -6.59
N GLU A 119 -2.23 10.49 -6.50
CA GLU A 119 -3.58 10.98 -6.77
C GLU A 119 -4.07 11.96 -5.71
N LYS A 120 -3.73 11.75 -4.44
CA LYS A 120 -4.01 12.72 -3.36
C LYS A 120 -3.28 14.03 -3.58
N GLU A 121 -2.03 13.99 -4.02
CA GLU A 121 -1.29 15.20 -4.40
C GLU A 121 -1.95 15.92 -5.58
N ASP A 122 -2.34 15.20 -6.64
CA ASP A 122 -3.02 15.78 -7.80
C ASP A 122 -4.39 16.37 -7.43
N SER A 123 -5.15 15.70 -6.56
CA SER A 123 -6.39 16.22 -5.98
C SER A 123 -6.16 17.52 -5.22
N SER A 124 -5.13 17.56 -4.36
CA SER A 124 -4.79 18.76 -3.60
C SER A 124 -4.39 19.93 -4.50
N LEU A 125 -3.64 19.67 -5.57
CA LEU A 125 -3.27 20.70 -6.54
C LEU A 125 -4.50 21.23 -7.29
N LEU A 126 -5.39 20.35 -7.74
CA LEU A 126 -6.63 20.74 -8.40
C LEU A 126 -7.52 21.60 -7.48
N SER A 127 -7.67 21.20 -6.22
CA SER A 127 -8.48 21.95 -5.24
C SER A 127 -7.91 23.36 -5.02
N LYS A 128 -6.59 23.50 -4.92
CA LYS A 128 -5.91 24.82 -4.86
C LYS A 128 -6.16 25.65 -6.13
N CYS A 129 -6.07 25.07 -7.32
CA CYS A 129 -6.39 25.76 -8.57
C CYS A 129 -7.84 26.25 -8.60
N VAL A 130 -8.78 25.42 -8.12
CA VAL A 130 -10.21 25.78 -8.02
C VAL A 130 -10.42 26.95 -7.05
N GLU A 131 -9.76 26.93 -5.89
CA GLU A 131 -9.80 28.04 -4.92
C GLU A 131 -9.19 29.32 -5.49
N GLU A 132 -8.04 29.24 -6.17
CA GLU A 132 -7.41 30.40 -6.78
C GLU A 132 -8.25 30.98 -7.92
N LEU A 133 -8.87 30.13 -8.75
CA LEU A 133 -9.82 30.55 -9.77
C LEU A 133 -11.03 31.25 -9.16
N LYS A 134 -11.60 30.71 -8.06
CA LYS A 134 -12.72 31.34 -7.33
C LYS A 134 -12.33 32.69 -6.72
N ARG A 135 -11.07 32.84 -6.29
CA ARG A 135 -10.56 34.07 -5.67
C ARG A 135 -10.22 35.15 -6.69
N LYS A 136 -9.49 34.81 -7.76
CA LYS A 136 -8.96 35.75 -8.77
C LYS A 136 -9.96 36.03 -9.90
N GLY A 137 -10.88 35.12 -10.15
CA GLY A 137 -11.90 35.28 -11.19
C GLY A 137 -11.30 35.48 -12.58
N VAL A 138 -11.50 36.67 -13.16
CA VAL A 138 -11.07 37.01 -14.53
C VAL A 138 -9.55 37.25 -14.63
N GLU A 139 -8.89 37.53 -13.51
CA GLU A 139 -7.43 37.73 -13.45
C GLU A 139 -6.63 36.41 -13.40
N PHE A 140 -7.32 35.27 -13.39
CA PHE A 140 -6.69 33.96 -13.32
C PHE A 140 -6.03 33.59 -14.65
N ASP A 141 -4.70 33.49 -14.66
CA ASP A 141 -3.96 33.00 -15.82
C ASP A 141 -3.69 31.50 -15.68
N LEU A 142 -4.39 30.72 -16.50
CA LEU A 142 -4.30 29.27 -16.50
C LEU A 142 -2.89 28.75 -16.71
N LEU A 143 -2.14 29.34 -17.66
CA LEU A 143 -0.84 28.84 -18.04
C LEU A 143 0.18 29.14 -16.96
N LYS A 144 0.13 30.34 -16.38
CA LYS A 144 1.07 30.77 -15.35
C LYS A 144 0.87 30.03 -14.04
N GLU A 145 -0.37 29.88 -13.58
CA GLU A 145 -0.67 29.32 -12.26
C GLU A 145 -0.55 27.79 -12.24
N VAL A 146 -1.03 27.11 -13.28
CA VAL A 146 -0.88 25.65 -13.41
C VAL A 146 0.57 25.26 -13.62
N ASP A 147 1.35 26.01 -14.42
CA ASP A 147 2.76 25.70 -14.65
C ASP A 147 3.63 25.96 -13.41
N ALA A 148 3.33 27.00 -12.63
CA ALA A 148 4.01 27.24 -11.35
C ALA A 148 3.79 26.07 -10.36
N LEU A 149 2.56 25.58 -10.25
CA LEU A 149 2.24 24.41 -9.41
C LEU A 149 2.88 23.12 -9.94
N ARG A 150 2.91 22.92 -11.27
CA ARG A 150 3.57 21.77 -11.89
C ARG A 150 5.08 21.78 -11.66
N ARG A 151 5.75 22.94 -11.73
CA ARG A 151 7.17 23.08 -11.38
C ARG A 151 7.44 22.86 -9.90
N ALA A 152 6.57 23.35 -9.01
CA ALA A 152 6.69 23.06 -7.59
C ALA A 152 6.59 21.55 -7.30
N LYS A 153 5.74 20.83 -8.02
CA LYS A 153 5.65 19.36 -7.96
C LYS A 153 6.94 18.68 -8.43
N SER A 154 7.54 19.11 -9.56
CA SER A 154 8.75 18.47 -10.10
C SER A 154 9.94 18.57 -9.14
N LEU A 155 10.12 19.72 -8.49
CA LEU A 155 11.19 19.94 -7.52
C LEU A 155 11.07 19.05 -6.27
N ARG A 156 9.83 18.75 -5.83
CA ARG A 156 9.58 17.91 -4.66
C ARG A 156 9.83 16.42 -4.93
N VAL A 157 9.73 15.98 -6.18
CA VAL A 157 10.00 14.59 -6.57
C VAL A 157 11.50 14.26 -6.46
N GLU A 158 12.39 15.22 -6.73
CA GLU A 158 13.84 15.02 -6.65
C GLU A 158 14.37 14.85 -5.22
N SER A 159 13.65 15.33 -4.20
CA SER A 159 14.14 15.33 -2.82
C SER A 159 13.83 14.05 -2.01
N LYS A 160 13.10 13.07 -2.55
CA LYS A 160 12.80 11.82 -1.81
C LYS A 160 14.04 10.91 -1.79
N LEU A 161 14.82 10.98 -0.70
CA LEU A 161 16.00 10.15 -0.44
C LEU A 161 15.65 8.64 -0.43
N VAL A 162 16.49 7.84 -1.08
CA VAL A 162 16.35 6.38 -1.17
C VAL A 162 16.71 5.74 0.18
N ARG A 163 15.72 5.18 0.88
CA ARG A 163 15.96 4.49 2.16
C ARG A 163 16.63 3.14 1.94
N LYS A 164 17.82 2.95 2.53
CA LYS A 164 18.74 1.82 2.30
C LYS A 164 18.25 0.47 2.87
N TRP A 165 17.34 0.48 3.85
CA TRP A 165 16.68 -0.70 4.41
C TRP A 165 15.19 -0.45 4.55
N SER A 166 14.37 -1.30 3.96
CA SER A 166 12.92 -1.18 4.04
C SER A 166 12.40 -1.99 5.24
N ALA A 167 11.33 -1.52 5.91
CA ALA A 167 10.62 -2.32 6.91
C ALA A 167 10.21 -3.72 6.36
N ARG A 168 10.02 -3.82 5.04
CA ARG A 168 9.75 -5.05 4.30
C ARG A 168 10.86 -6.11 4.40
N ASP A 169 12.11 -5.67 4.50
CA ASP A 169 13.26 -6.57 4.63
C ASP A 169 13.23 -7.24 6.00
N PHE A 170 12.96 -6.48 7.05
CA PHE A 170 12.81 -6.98 8.42
C PHE A 170 11.68 -7.99 8.56
N ILE A 171 10.51 -7.72 7.97
CA ILE A 171 9.34 -8.63 8.05
C ILE A 171 9.69 -10.03 7.52
N THR A 172 10.39 -10.10 6.38
CA THR A 172 10.73 -11.40 5.81
C THR A 172 11.92 -12.07 6.46
N LEU A 173 12.90 -11.29 6.96
CA LEU A 173 13.95 -11.86 7.81
C LEU A 173 13.33 -12.52 9.05
N PHE A 174 12.29 -11.91 9.62
CA PHE A 174 11.55 -12.50 10.73
C PHE A 174 10.87 -13.81 10.34
N PHE A 175 10.07 -13.84 9.25
CA PHE A 175 9.42 -15.09 8.80
C PHE A 175 10.43 -16.17 8.42
N PHE A 176 11.53 -15.82 7.76
CA PHE A 176 12.61 -16.74 7.42
C PHE A 176 13.24 -17.34 8.69
N THR A 177 13.50 -16.52 9.70
CA THR A 177 14.04 -16.98 11.00
C THR A 177 13.06 -17.95 11.68
N MET A 178 11.77 -17.62 11.70
CA MET A 178 10.74 -18.50 12.26
C MET A 178 10.65 -19.83 11.51
N SER A 179 10.74 -19.82 10.18
CA SER A 179 10.81 -21.06 9.37
C SER A 179 12.01 -21.93 9.75
N CYS A 180 13.21 -21.33 9.92
CA CYS A 180 14.40 -22.06 10.38
C CYS A 180 14.20 -22.69 11.76
N LEU A 181 13.59 -21.95 12.70
CA LEU A 181 13.26 -22.47 14.03
C LEU A 181 12.31 -23.67 13.96
N VAL A 182 11.24 -23.59 13.15
CA VAL A 182 10.28 -24.69 12.97
C VAL A 182 10.96 -25.92 12.39
N LEU A 183 11.89 -25.77 11.44
CA LEU A 183 12.67 -26.88 10.90
C LEU A 183 13.56 -27.53 11.97
N GLY A 184 14.19 -26.73 12.82
CA GLY A 184 14.96 -27.21 13.98
C GLY A 184 14.08 -28.01 14.95
N LEU A 185 12.93 -27.45 15.34
CA LEU A 185 11.96 -28.12 16.21
C LEU A 185 11.42 -29.42 15.62
N THR A 186 11.13 -29.44 14.31
CA THR A 186 10.70 -30.65 13.59
C THR A 186 11.74 -31.76 13.73
N ARG A 187 13.04 -31.44 13.65
CA ARG A 187 14.11 -32.42 13.85
C ARG A 187 14.22 -32.88 15.29
N VAL A 188 14.12 -31.97 16.25
CA VAL A 188 14.14 -32.31 17.68
C VAL A 188 12.99 -33.28 18.01
N ILE A 189 11.75 -32.95 17.62
CA ILE A 189 10.57 -33.79 17.90
C ILE A 189 10.68 -35.21 17.31
N LEU A 190 11.26 -35.35 16.11
CA LEU A 190 11.33 -36.64 15.40
C LEU A 190 12.58 -37.47 15.71
N CYS A 191 13.59 -36.88 16.36
CA CYS A 191 14.88 -37.52 16.64
C CYS A 191 15.26 -37.51 18.14
N SER A 192 14.43 -36.92 19.02
CA SER A 192 14.50 -37.09 20.48
C SER A 192 13.81 -38.38 20.89
#